data_AF-A0A1V5XV18-F1
#
_entry.id   AF-A0A1V5XV18-F1
#
_cell.length_a   1.000
_cell.length_b   1.000
_cell.length_c   1.000
_cell.angle_alpha   90.00
_cell.angle_beta   90.00
_cell.angle_gamma   90.00
#
_symmetry.space_group_name_H-M   'P 1'
#
loop_
_entity.id
_entity.type
_entity.pdbx_description
1 polymer ?
#
loop_
_entity_poly.entity_id
_entity_poly.type
_entity_poly.pdbx_seq_one_letter_code
_entity_poly.pdbx_strand_id
1 'polypeptide(L)'
;MSNELNIKAPDDLLQGRYANMMQVMHAKEEFVLDFMFAHPPMGELVSRLIVSPAHMKRIVHAMQDNINKYEKQFGPIQEAGEPKLLNN
;
A
#
# COMPACT_ATOMS: atom_id res chain seq x y z
N MET A 1 -14.14 -26.92 -5.34
CA MET A 1 -12.69 -26.93 -5.61
C MET A 1 -12.24 -25.49 -5.61
N SER A 2 -11.46 -25.08 -4.61
CA SER A 2 -10.82 -23.76 -4.60
C SER A 2 -9.78 -23.74 -5.71
N ASN A 3 -10.00 -22.92 -6.74
CA ASN A 3 -8.97 -22.64 -7.73
C ASN A 3 -7.88 -21.85 -7.01
N GLU A 4 -6.84 -22.54 -6.55
CA GLU A 4 -5.61 -21.89 -6.10
C GLU A 4 -4.97 -21.25 -7.33
N LEU A 5 -5.08 -19.92 -7.40
CA LEU A 5 -4.41 -19.15 -8.42
C LEU A 5 -2.90 -19.28 -8.19
N ASN A 6 -2.18 -19.94 -9.10
CA ASN A 6 -0.73 -19.98 -9.05
C ASN A 6 -0.17 -18.61 -9.46
N ILE A 7 0.28 -17.82 -8.48
CA ILE A 7 0.87 -16.50 -8.70
C ILE A 7 2.37 -16.68 -8.87
N LYS A 8 2.90 -16.31 -10.05
CA LYS A 8 4.34 -16.22 -10.29
C LYS A 8 4.81 -14.80 -9.98
N ALA A 9 5.89 -14.68 -9.22
CA ALA A 9 6.58 -13.42 -8.98
C ALA A 9 8.06 -13.56 -9.39
N PRO A 10 8.63 -12.58 -10.10
CA PRO A 10 10.07 -12.44 -10.24
C PRO A 10 10.79 -12.47 -8.87
N ASP A 11 12.00 -13.02 -8.83
CA ASP A 11 12.78 -13.20 -7.60
C ASP A 11 13.03 -11.88 -6.85
N ASP A 12 13.18 -10.78 -7.57
CA ASP A 12 13.38 -9.45 -6.99
C ASP A 12 12.11 -8.90 -6.30
N LEU A 13 10.92 -9.30 -6.74
CA LEU A 13 9.66 -8.92 -6.06
C LEU A 13 9.41 -9.76 -4.80
N LEU A 14 9.95 -10.99 -4.73
CA LEU A 14 9.79 -11.87 -3.57
C LEU A 14 10.47 -11.32 -2.31
N GLN A 15 11.51 -10.50 -2.47
CA GLN A 15 12.20 -9.85 -1.35
C GLN A 15 11.33 -8.78 -0.66
N GLY A 16 10.24 -8.37 -1.32
CA GLY A 16 9.45 -7.23 -0.91
C GLY A 16 10.18 -5.91 -1.15
N ARG A 17 9.43 -4.81 -1.13
CA ARG A 17 10.01 -3.47 -1.20
C ARG A 17 9.46 -2.62 -0.06
N TYR A 18 10.35 -1.94 0.63
CA TYR A 18 9.96 -1.06 1.73
C TYR A 18 9.50 0.29 1.18
N ALA A 19 8.38 0.78 1.69
CA ALA A 19 7.87 2.13 1.44
C ALA A 19 7.44 2.75 2.77
N ASN A 20 7.73 4.04 2.95
CA ASN A 20 7.33 4.81 4.13
C ASN A 20 6.29 5.90 3.80
N MET A 21 5.90 6.01 2.53
CA MET A 21 4.93 6.97 2.05
C MET A 21 4.07 6.35 0.94
N MET A 22 2.80 6.73 0.88
CA MET A 22 1.91 6.39 -0.23
C MET A 22 1.15 7.64 -0.67
N GLN A 23 1.14 7.91 -1.97
CA GLN A 23 0.26 8.91 -2.57
C GLN A 23 -0.85 8.21 -3.35
N VAL A 24 -2.09 8.67 -3.18
CA VAL A 24 -3.26 8.14 -3.89
C VAL A 24 -3.83 9.23 -4.77
N MET A 25 -3.95 8.93 -6.06
CA MET A 25 -4.61 9.74 -7.07
C MET A 25 -5.76 8.95 -7.69
N HIS A 26 -6.75 9.62 -8.27
CA HIS A 26 -7.86 8.93 -8.90
C HIS A 26 -8.47 9.72 -10.05
N ALA A 27 -9.08 8.97 -10.97
CA ALA A 27 -9.98 9.43 -12.01
C ALA A 27 -11.26 8.58 -11.97
N LYS A 28 -12.18 8.83 -12.90
CA LYS A 28 -13.43 8.07 -12.98
C LYS A 28 -13.20 6.56 -13.16
N GLU A 29 -12.16 6.19 -13.92
CA GLU A 29 -11.92 4.81 -14.33
C GLU A 29 -10.86 4.09 -13.49
N GLU A 30 -10.07 4.81 -12.70
CA GLU A 30 -8.92 4.23 -12.00
C GLU A 30 -8.51 4.99 -10.73
N PHE A 31 -7.85 4.26 -9.85
CA PHE A 31 -7.05 4.76 -8.74
C PHE A 31 -5.58 4.41 -9.01
N VAL A 32 -4.69 5.36 -8.75
CA VAL A 32 -3.24 5.19 -8.84
C VAL A 32 -2.67 5.31 -7.43
N LEU A 33 -1.97 4.28 -6.98
CA LEU A 33 -1.32 4.19 -5.67
C LEU A 33 0.19 4.16 -5.89
N ASP A 34 0.85 5.25 -5.52
CA ASP A 34 2.30 5.38 -5.59
C ASP A 34 2.91 5.16 -4.22
N PHE A 35 3.59 4.03 -4.06
CA PHE A 35 4.39 3.72 -2.89
C PHE A 35 5.78 4.28 -3.08
N MET A 36 6.25 5.04 -2.11
CA MET A 36 7.51 5.75 -2.17
C MET A 36 8.35 5.51 -0.93
N PHE A 37 9.66 5.54 -1.12
CA PHE A 37 10.64 5.63 -0.05
C PHE A 37 11.19 7.06 -0.05
N ALA A 38 10.65 7.90 0.84
CA ALA A 38 11.10 9.27 1.02
C ALA A 38 12.28 9.31 1.99
N HIS A 39 13.42 9.83 1.53
CA HIS A 39 14.63 10.01 2.31
C HIS A 39 15.25 11.40 2.01
N PRO A 40 14.80 12.47 2.69
CA PRO A 40 15.19 13.84 2.37
C PRO A 40 16.71 14.01 2.18
N PRO A 41 17.16 14.69 1.11
CA PRO A 41 16.37 15.50 0.17
C PRO A 41 15.79 14.73 -1.03
N MET A 42 15.94 13.40 -1.08
CA MET A 42 15.54 12.58 -2.21
C MET A 42 14.34 11.69 -1.87
N GLY A 43 13.74 11.10 -2.89
CA GLY A 43 12.74 10.05 -2.74
C GLY A 43 12.75 9.16 -3.97
N GLU A 44 12.37 7.90 -3.77
CA GLU A 44 12.28 6.90 -4.83
C GLU A 44 10.84 6.39 -4.94
N LEU A 45 10.33 6.28 -6.17
CA LEU A 45 9.11 5.52 -6.45
C LEU A 45 9.43 4.03 -6.33
N VAL A 46 8.87 3.40 -5.31
CA VAL A 46 9.07 1.99 -5.01
C VAL A 46 8.18 1.11 -5.89
N SER A 47 6.91 1.50 -6.03
CA SER A 47 5.93 0.81 -6.86
C SER A 47 4.75 1.71 -7.19
N ARG A 48 4.13 1.49 -8.36
CA ARG A 48 2.86 2.08 -8.76
C ARG A 48 1.85 0.97 -9.03
N LEU A 49 0.71 1.04 -8.36
CA LEU A 49 -0.43 0.16 -8.62
C LEU A 49 -1.59 0.97 -9.20
N ILE A 50 -2.14 0.49 -10.32
CA ILE A 50 -3.33 1.08 -10.94
C ILE A 50 -4.47 0.08 -10.77
N VAL A 51 -5.57 0.51 -10.15
CA VAL A 51 -6.70 -0.36 -9.82
C VAL A 51 -8.02 0.31 -10.19
N SER A 52 -9.02 -0.47 -10.59
CA SER A 52 -10.35 0.09 -10.84
C SER A 52 -11.03 0.51 -9.53
N PRO A 53 -11.96 1.48 -9.56
CA PRO A 53 -12.68 1.94 -8.36
C PRO A 53 -13.36 0.82 -7.57
N ALA A 54 -13.92 -0.18 -8.27
CA ALA A 54 -14.56 -1.33 -7.63
C ALA A 54 -13.56 -2.21 -6.87
N HIS A 55 -12.36 -2.43 -7.43
CA HIS A 55 -11.31 -3.17 -6.74
C HIS A 55 -10.72 -2.37 -5.57
N MET A 56 -10.62 -1.04 -5.69
CA MET A 56 -10.16 -0.20 -4.59
C MET A 56 -11.03 -0.36 -3.34
N LYS A 57 -12.36 -0.40 -3.49
CA LYS A 57 -13.27 -0.69 -2.36
C LYS A 57 -12.96 -2.05 -1.71
N ARG A 58 -12.75 -3.10 -2.52
CA ARG A 58 -12.41 -4.44 -2.00
C ARG A 58 -11.08 -4.43 -1.24
N ILE A 59 -10.10 -3.69 -1.74
CA ILE A 59 -8.79 -3.53 -1.09
C ILE A 59 -8.96 -2.84 0.27
N VAL A 60 -9.67 -1.71 0.34
CA VAL A 60 -9.89 -0.97 1.60
C VAL A 60 -10.57 -1.84 2.64
N HIS A 61 -11.63 -2.56 2.28
CA HIS A 61 -12.31 -3.48 3.21
C HIS A 61 -11.36 -4.57 3.71
N ALA A 62 -10.61 -5.21 2.82
CA ALA A 62 -9.64 -6.23 3.21
C ALA A 62 -8.54 -5.68 4.11
N MET A 63 -8.03 -4.47 3.85
CA MET A 63 -7.00 -3.84 4.68
C MET A 63 -7.54 -3.53 6.08
N GLN A 64 -8.74 -2.95 6.18
CA GLN A 64 -9.38 -2.66 7.46
C GLN A 64 -9.57 -3.94 8.30
N ASP A 65 -10.04 -5.03 7.67
CA ASP A 65 -10.21 -6.30 8.36
C ASP A 65 -8.87 -6.87 8.87
N ASN A 66 -7.79 -6.72 8.11
CA ASN A 66 -6.47 -7.19 8.52
C ASN A 66 -5.83 -6.32 9.61
N ILE A 67 -6.01 -5.00 9.58
CA ILE A 67 -5.61 -4.10 10.67
C ILE A 67 -6.34 -4.50 11.96
N ASN A 68 -7.66 -4.68 11.90
CA ASN A 68 -8.46 -5.10 13.05
C ASN A 68 -8.01 -6.46 13.63
N LYS A 69 -7.62 -7.40 12.76
CA LYS A 69 -7.08 -8.70 13.20
C LYS A 69 -5.70 -8.55 13.85
N TYR A 70 -4.82 -7.74 13.26
CA TYR A 70 -3.52 -7.44 13.82
C TYR A 70 -3.66 -6.83 15.21
N GLU A 71 -4.49 -5.79 15.37
CA GLU A 71 -4.62 -5.08 16.65
C GLU A 71 -5.22 -5.95 17.76
N LYS A 72 -6.15 -6.85 17.42
CA LYS A 72 -6.66 -7.86 18.37
C LYS A 72 -5.57 -8.80 18.87
N GLN A 73 -4.55 -9.07 18.07
CA GLN A 73 -3.49 -10.02 18.39
C GLN A 73 -2.28 -9.34 19.05
N PHE A 74 -1.88 -8.16 18.60
CA PHE A 74 -0.63 -7.50 18.97
C PHE A 74 -0.82 -6.20 19.75
N GLY A 75 -2.06 -5.74 19.91
CA GLY A 75 -2.39 -4.46 20.52
C GLY A 75 -2.55 -3.32 19.49
N PRO A 76 -3.01 -2.14 19.93
CA PRO A 76 -3.35 -1.03 19.05
C PRO A 76 -2.13 -0.50 18.30
N ILE A 77 -2.31 -0.13 17.04
CA ILE A 77 -1.30 0.55 16.24
C ILE A 77 -1.27 2.01 16.67
N GLN A 78 -0.08 2.52 16.98
CA GLN A 78 0.12 3.96 17.12
C GLN A 78 0.19 4.57 15.73
N GLU A 79 -0.71 5.50 15.45
CA GLU A 79 -0.69 6.22 14.18
C GLU A 79 0.64 6.94 14.01
N ALA A 80 1.30 6.70 12.88
CA ALA A 80 2.47 7.48 12.51
C ALA A 80 2.00 8.93 12.26
N GLY A 81 2.71 9.90 12.82
CA GLY A 81 2.50 11.30 12.44
C GLY A 81 2.72 11.48 10.95
N GLU A 82 2.07 12.48 10.35
CA GLU A 82 2.29 12.81 8.94
C GLU A 82 3.80 12.90 8.67
N PRO A 83 4.31 12.22 7.62
CA PRO A 83 5.69 12.42 7.20
C PRO A 83 5.89 13.93 7.06
N LYS A 84 6.89 14.48 7.75
CA LYS A 84 7.26 15.89 7.60
C LYS A 84 7.75 16.08 6.18
N LEU A 85 6.82 16.30 5.25
CA LEU A 85 7.11 16.86 3.95
C LEU A 85 7.84 18.17 4.25
N LEU A 86 9.00 18.36 3.62
CA LEU A 86 9.74 19.61 3.78
C LEU A 86 8.77 20.74 3.44
N ASN A 87 8.48 21.57 4.46
CA ASN A 87 7.42 22.57 4.43
C ASN A 87 7.48 23.48 3.18
N ASN A 88 6.28 23.86 2.74
CA ASN A 88 5.88 24.97 1.86
C ASN A 88 5.66 24.62 0.38
#